data_AF-A0A8J1VXG2-F1
#
_entry.id   AF-A0A8J1VXG2-F1
#
_cell.length_a   1.000
_cell.length_b   1.000
_cell.length_c   1.000
_cell.angle_alpha   90.00
_cell.angle_beta   90.00
_cell.angle_gamma   90.00
#
_symmetry.space_group_name_H-M   'P 1'
#
loop_
_entity.id
_entity.type
_entity.pdbx_description
1 polymer ?
#
loop_
_entity_poly.entity_id
_entity_poly.type
_entity_poly.pdbx_seq_one_letter_code
_entity_poly.pdbx_strand_id
1 'polypeptide(L)'
;MPEEELPQKAVPSFWRTTQSEIGFGNRVKSKKDLLTPKEVIRRNDDLKKPVRPVVEDTDFIMTNTIKKEADSINAERVLSAHVLPKRFPVDPDRMIYPPLREENPLYYTTSSVYGNEKPRPHQVADAFFPKSNKFSHSFTDSKPRNAGLNCSQDPEVYRSQGL
;
A
#
# COMPACT_ATOMS: atom_id res chain seq x y z
N MET A 1 -42.13 -54.05 -12.50
CA MET A 1 -41.63 -53.05 -11.55
C MET A 1 -40.91 -51.98 -12.36
N PRO A 2 -41.57 -50.88 -12.76
CA PRO A 2 -40.89 -49.76 -13.37
C PRO A 2 -40.29 -48.88 -12.27
N GLU A 3 -38.98 -48.62 -12.33
CA GLU A 3 -38.31 -47.71 -11.40
C GLU A 3 -38.64 -46.27 -11.79
N GLU A 4 -39.17 -45.52 -10.82
CA GLU A 4 -39.60 -44.13 -10.93
C GLU A 4 -38.40 -43.23 -10.58
N GLU A 5 -37.73 -42.67 -11.59
CA GLU A 5 -36.63 -41.72 -11.37
C GLU A 5 -37.17 -40.34 -10.98
N LEU A 6 -36.96 -39.96 -9.72
CA LEU A 6 -37.27 -38.63 -9.20
C LEU A 6 -36.31 -37.56 -9.79
N PRO A 7 -36.82 -36.37 -10.19
CA PRO A 7 -35.98 -35.31 -10.71
C PRO A 7 -35.08 -34.74 -9.60
N GLN A 8 -33.77 -34.82 -9.80
CA GLN A 8 -32.77 -34.23 -8.92
C GLN A 8 -32.94 -32.70 -8.91
N LYS A 9 -33.34 -32.15 -7.77
CA LYS A 9 -33.48 -30.71 -7.55
C LYS A 9 -32.13 -30.03 -7.69
N ALA A 10 -32.04 -29.05 -8.59
CA ALA A 10 -30.88 -28.17 -8.73
C ALA A 10 -30.73 -27.30 -7.47
N VAL A 11 -29.66 -27.54 -6.72
CA VAL A 11 -29.25 -26.69 -5.60
C VAL A 11 -28.47 -25.50 -6.19
N PRO A 12 -28.82 -24.24 -5.87
CA PRO A 12 -28.10 -23.08 -6.38
C PRO A 12 -26.71 -23.02 -5.72
N SER A 13 -25.68 -23.21 -6.54
CA SER A 13 -24.27 -23.15 -6.16
C SER A 13 -23.86 -21.70 -5.91
N PHE A 14 -24.17 -21.17 -4.72
CA PHE A 14 -23.78 -19.81 -4.36
C PHE A 14 -22.40 -19.72 -3.70
N TRP A 15 -21.86 -20.82 -3.12
CA TRP A 15 -20.47 -20.86 -2.63
C TRP A 15 -19.84 -22.25 -2.73
N ARG A 16 -19.14 -22.53 -3.84
CA ARG A 16 -18.07 -23.54 -3.90
C ARG A 16 -16.93 -23.00 -4.76
N THR A 17 -15.82 -22.69 -4.10
CA THR A 17 -14.53 -22.41 -4.73
C THR A 17 -13.57 -23.54 -4.36
N THR A 18 -13.46 -24.53 -5.25
CA THR A 18 -12.29 -25.40 -5.34
C THR A 18 -11.76 -25.29 -6.75
N GLN A 19 -10.48 -24.93 -6.88
CA GLN A 19 -9.78 -24.55 -8.12
C GLN A 19 -9.67 -25.66 -9.19
N SER A 20 -10.40 -26.77 -9.07
CA SER A 20 -10.34 -27.89 -10.01
C SER A 20 -11.19 -27.72 -11.28
N GLU A 21 -12.07 -26.72 -11.36
CA GLU A 21 -13.01 -26.57 -12.49
C GLU A 21 -12.72 -25.43 -13.47
N ILE A 22 -11.69 -24.61 -13.22
CA ILE A 22 -11.29 -23.51 -14.14
C ILE A 22 -10.55 -24.05 -15.39
N GLY A 23 -10.28 -25.35 -15.46
CA GLY A 23 -9.45 -25.95 -16.51
C GLY A 23 -10.14 -26.48 -17.78
N PHE A 24 -11.47 -26.37 -17.92
CA PHE A 24 -12.19 -27.05 -19.03
C PHE A 24 -13.11 -26.16 -19.89
N GLY A 25 -13.05 -24.84 -19.75
CA GLY A 25 -13.75 -23.92 -20.65
C GLY A 25 -12.81 -23.30 -21.67
N ASN A 26 -12.83 -23.80 -22.91
CA ASN A 26 -12.14 -23.28 -24.10
C ASN A 26 -10.64 -23.60 -24.23
N ARG A 27 -10.32 -24.87 -24.56
CA ARG A 27 -9.08 -25.17 -25.29
C ARG A 27 -9.16 -24.51 -26.66
N VAL A 28 -8.26 -23.56 -26.91
CA VAL A 28 -7.98 -22.99 -28.23
C VAL A 28 -7.71 -24.13 -29.22
N LYS A 29 -8.59 -24.31 -30.22
CA LYS A 29 -8.54 -25.46 -31.13
C LYS A 29 -7.57 -25.23 -32.29
N SER A 30 -7.16 -23.98 -32.54
CA SER A 30 -6.17 -23.66 -33.57
C SER A 30 -5.36 -22.41 -33.23
N LYS A 31 -4.15 -22.26 -33.81
CA LYS A 31 -3.33 -21.03 -33.67
C LYS A 31 -4.04 -19.74 -34.14
N LYS A 32 -5.18 -19.86 -34.83
CA LYS A 32 -6.02 -18.73 -35.28
C LYS A 32 -6.95 -18.19 -34.19
N ASP A 33 -7.15 -18.90 -33.09
CA ASP A 33 -7.99 -18.44 -31.96
C ASP A 33 -7.18 -17.66 -30.91
N LEU A 34 -5.85 -17.57 -31.07
CA LEU A 34 -4.99 -16.75 -30.23
C LEU A 34 -5.01 -15.31 -30.76
N LEU A 35 -5.43 -14.38 -29.90
CA LEU A 35 -5.34 -12.96 -30.21
C LEU A 35 -3.89 -12.57 -30.47
N THR A 36 -3.67 -11.93 -31.60
CA THR A 36 -2.36 -11.37 -31.91
C THR A 36 -2.07 -10.18 -30.98
N PRO A 37 -0.79 -9.90 -30.66
CA PRO A 37 -0.44 -8.75 -29.81
C PRO A 37 -1.00 -7.42 -30.35
N LYS A 38 -1.10 -7.27 -31.67
CA LYS A 38 -1.72 -6.10 -32.31
C LYS A 38 -3.22 -5.97 -31.99
N GLU A 39 -3.97 -7.08 -31.93
CA GLU A 39 -5.39 -7.06 -31.58
C GLU A 39 -5.62 -6.81 -30.10
N VAL A 40 -4.73 -7.30 -29.22
CA VAL A 40 -4.77 -7.00 -27.78
C VAL A 40 -4.53 -5.51 -27.53
N ILE A 41 -3.56 -4.91 -28.21
CA ILE A 41 -3.27 -3.47 -28.11
C ILE A 41 -4.47 -2.64 -28.60
N ARG A 42 -5.07 -3.00 -29.74
CA ARG A 42 -6.28 -2.31 -30.25
C ARG A 42 -7.46 -2.38 -29.29
N ARG A 43 -7.70 -3.53 -28.65
CA ARG A 43 -8.76 -3.65 -27.64
C ARG A 43 -8.54 -2.78 -26.40
N ASN A 44 -7.28 -2.55 -26.01
CA ASN A 44 -6.98 -1.65 -24.89
C ASN A 44 -7.27 -0.18 -25.22
N ASP A 45 -7.17 0.22 -26.49
CA ASP A 45 -7.54 1.57 -26.93
C ASP A 45 -9.07 1.74 -27.00
N ASP A 46 -9.80 0.69 -27.35
CA ASP A 46 -11.28 0.67 -27.39
C ASP A 46 -11.90 0.68 -25.97
N LEU A 47 -11.16 0.17 -24.97
CA LEU A 47 -11.55 0.23 -23.57
C LEU A 47 -11.32 1.65 -23.03
N LYS A 48 -12.35 2.50 -23.13
CA LYS A 48 -12.36 3.80 -22.45
C LYS A 48 -12.13 3.60 -20.96
N LYS A 49 -10.96 4.01 -20.48
CA LYS A 49 -10.65 4.05 -19.05
C LYS A 49 -11.72 4.91 -18.35
N PRO A 50 -12.22 4.50 -17.19
CA PRO A 50 -13.16 5.33 -16.44
C PRO A 50 -12.52 6.70 -16.19
N VAL A 51 -13.21 7.76 -16.61
CA VAL A 51 -12.78 9.13 -16.35
C VAL A 51 -12.87 9.35 -14.85
N ARG A 52 -11.73 9.57 -14.20
CA ARG A 52 -11.71 9.94 -12.79
C ARG A 52 -12.37 11.32 -12.67
N PRO A 53 -13.25 11.54 -11.68
CA PRO A 53 -13.76 12.88 -11.44
C PRO A 53 -12.56 13.80 -11.16
N VAL A 54 -12.43 14.86 -11.96
CA VAL A 54 -11.49 15.94 -11.68
C VAL A 54 -12.13 16.74 -10.56
N VAL A 55 -11.57 16.59 -9.36
CA VAL A 55 -11.99 17.37 -8.20
C VAL A 55 -11.17 18.64 -8.23
N GLU A 56 -11.85 19.78 -8.42
CA GLU A 56 -11.22 21.09 -8.30
C GLU A 56 -10.81 21.31 -6.85
N ASP A 57 -9.51 21.48 -6.63
CA ASP A 57 -8.94 21.58 -5.29
C ASP A 57 -9.26 22.93 -4.63
N THR A 58 -9.71 23.92 -5.38
CA THR A 58 -10.00 25.29 -4.89
C THR A 58 -11.07 25.33 -3.80
N ASP A 59 -12.00 24.39 -3.85
CA ASP A 59 -13.20 24.41 -3.00
C ASP A 59 -12.95 23.74 -1.64
N PHE A 60 -11.84 23.01 -1.51
CA PHE A 60 -11.55 22.18 -0.35
C PHE A 60 -10.26 22.63 0.33
N ILE A 61 -10.40 23.54 1.30
CA ILE A 61 -9.28 24.11 2.07
C ILE A 61 -8.47 22.99 2.77
N MET A 62 -9.14 21.98 3.32
CA MET A 62 -8.49 20.87 4.02
C MET A 62 -7.65 19.98 3.10
N THR A 63 -8.10 19.67 1.89
CA THR A 63 -7.29 18.86 0.97
C THR A 63 -6.10 19.66 0.45
N ASN A 64 -6.24 20.97 0.30
CA ASN A 64 -5.11 21.85 -0.04
C ASN A 64 -4.04 21.91 1.05
N THR A 65 -4.43 21.98 2.32
CA THR A 65 -3.46 21.94 3.42
C THR A 65 -2.75 20.59 3.49
N ILE A 66 -3.50 19.49 3.36
CA ILE A 66 -2.93 18.13 3.35
C ILE A 66 -1.97 17.94 2.16
N LYS A 67 -2.33 18.41 0.96
CA LYS A 67 -1.48 18.34 -0.23
C LYS A 67 -0.20 19.17 -0.06
N LYS A 68 -0.33 20.43 0.39
CA LYS A 68 0.83 21.29 0.67
C LYS A 68 1.76 20.72 1.73
N GLU A 69 1.21 20.14 2.80
CA GLU A 69 1.99 19.45 3.83
C GLU A 69 2.68 18.21 3.25
N ALA A 70 1.96 17.39 2.48
CA ALA A 70 2.54 16.21 1.81
C ALA A 70 3.66 16.59 0.83
N ASP A 71 3.51 17.67 0.07
CA ASP A 71 4.52 18.18 -0.85
C ASP A 71 5.73 18.75 -0.09
N SER A 72 5.51 19.47 1.03
CA SER A 72 6.59 19.91 1.93
C SER A 72 7.37 18.76 2.57
N ILE A 73 6.75 17.57 2.65
CA ILE A 73 7.36 16.33 3.11
C ILE A 73 8.09 15.62 1.96
N ASN A 74 7.55 15.67 0.73
CA ASN A 74 8.05 14.93 -0.43
C ASN A 74 9.09 15.71 -1.27
N ALA A 75 9.28 17.01 -1.04
CA ALA A 75 10.09 17.87 -1.90
C ALA A 75 11.61 17.60 -1.88
N GLU A 76 12.14 16.72 -1.03
CA GLU A 76 13.59 16.45 -1.01
C GLU A 76 13.93 14.97 -1.21
N ARG A 77 14.72 14.73 -2.27
CA ARG A 77 15.16 13.41 -2.71
C ARG A 77 16.44 13.03 -1.97
N VAL A 78 16.38 11.99 -1.15
CA VAL A 78 17.52 11.48 -0.37
C VAL A 78 18.52 10.76 -1.27
N LEU A 79 19.73 11.33 -1.44
CA LEU A 79 20.96 10.61 -1.81
C LEU A 79 22.26 11.17 -1.20
N SER A 80 22.26 12.25 -0.42
CA SER A 80 23.45 12.70 0.34
C SER A 80 23.05 13.54 1.56
N ALA A 81 23.95 13.66 2.54
CA ALA A 81 23.76 14.13 3.91
C ALA A 81 23.35 15.63 4.10
N HIS A 82 22.64 16.24 3.16
CA HIS A 82 22.21 17.64 3.18
C HIS A 82 20.73 17.84 3.55
N VAL A 83 20.15 17.00 4.43
CA VAL A 83 18.82 17.31 4.99
C VAL A 83 19.02 18.36 6.07
N LEU A 84 18.59 19.60 5.80
CA LEU A 84 18.60 20.62 6.83
C LEU A 84 17.71 20.15 7.99
N PRO A 85 18.23 20.14 9.23
CA PRO A 85 17.43 19.74 10.38
C PRO A 85 16.16 20.59 10.42
N LYS A 86 15.00 19.92 10.40
CA LYS A 86 13.74 20.63 10.58
C LYS A 86 13.62 20.99 12.06
N ARG A 87 13.07 22.16 12.37
CA ARG A 87 12.66 22.46 13.76
C ARG A 87 11.65 21.40 14.20
N PHE A 88 11.68 21.05 15.48
CA PHE A 88 10.66 20.19 16.05
C PHE A 88 9.28 20.83 15.79
N PRO A 89 8.26 20.08 15.33
CA PRO A 89 7.02 20.66 14.81
C PRO A 89 6.12 21.29 15.89
N VAL A 90 6.58 21.32 17.14
CA VAL A 90 5.80 21.76 18.30
C VAL A 90 6.55 22.86 19.02
N ASP A 91 5.93 24.03 19.11
CA ASP A 91 6.38 25.13 19.97
C ASP A 91 5.94 24.83 21.42
N PRO A 92 6.86 24.63 22.37
CA PRO A 92 6.50 24.26 23.75
C PRO A 92 5.61 25.31 24.41
N ASP A 93 5.84 26.59 24.12
CA ASP A 93 5.05 27.70 24.68
C ASP A 93 3.60 27.68 24.20
N ARG A 94 3.33 27.18 22.99
CA ARG A 94 1.99 27.11 22.39
C ARG A 94 1.26 25.80 22.69
N MET A 95 1.90 24.84 23.33
CA MET A 95 1.23 23.60 23.74
C MET A 95 0.17 23.86 24.80
N ILE A 96 -1.06 23.44 24.52
CA ILE A 96 -2.16 23.41 25.48
C ILE A 96 -2.10 22.06 26.19
N TYR A 97 -1.85 22.08 27.50
CA TYR A 97 -1.93 20.88 28.33
C TYR A 97 -3.33 20.75 28.94
N PRO A 98 -3.87 19.52 29.08
CA PRO A 98 -5.11 19.31 29.79
C PRO A 98 -4.99 19.82 31.23
N PRO A 99 -6.09 20.35 31.82
CA PRO A 99 -6.09 20.77 33.20
C PRO A 99 -5.84 19.57 34.12
N LEU A 100 -5.18 19.83 35.25
CA LEU A 100 -4.93 18.82 36.27
C LEU A 100 -6.26 18.22 36.75
N ARG A 101 -6.33 16.89 36.81
CA ARG A 101 -7.54 16.18 37.23
C ARG A 101 -7.83 16.29 38.73
N GLU A 102 -6.80 16.49 39.55
CA GLU A 102 -6.89 16.42 41.00
C GLU A 102 -6.14 17.61 41.62
N GLU A 103 -6.88 18.60 42.12
CA GLU A 103 -6.31 19.76 42.85
C GLU A 103 -6.05 19.42 44.33
N ASN A 104 -6.64 18.33 44.84
CA ASN A 104 -6.56 17.99 46.26
C ASN A 104 -5.27 17.21 46.57
N PRO A 105 -4.36 17.78 47.38
CA PRO A 105 -3.08 17.14 47.69
C PRO A 105 -3.22 15.80 48.44
N LEU A 106 -4.36 15.55 49.09
CA LEU A 106 -4.62 14.29 49.80
C LEU A 106 -4.85 13.09 48.87
N TYR A 107 -5.25 13.34 47.62
CA TYR A 107 -5.48 12.31 46.61
C TYR A 107 -4.36 12.22 45.58
N TYR A 108 -3.24 12.92 45.83
CA TYR A 108 -2.13 12.94 44.90
C TYR A 108 -1.45 11.57 44.82
N THR A 109 -1.56 10.92 43.66
CA THR A 109 -0.88 9.65 43.38
C THR A 109 0.42 9.87 42.61
N THR A 110 1.33 8.90 42.65
CA THR A 110 2.57 8.96 41.84
C THR A 110 2.28 8.96 40.34
N SER A 111 1.18 8.34 39.91
CA SER A 111 0.70 8.44 38.53
C SER A 111 0.23 9.84 38.17
N SER A 112 -0.32 10.59 39.14
CA SER A 112 -0.76 11.97 38.94
C SER A 112 0.41 12.94 38.71
N VAL A 113 1.68 12.51 38.80
CA VAL A 113 2.87 13.34 38.53
C VAL A 113 3.16 13.46 37.03
N TYR A 114 2.92 12.38 36.27
CA TYR A 114 3.32 12.32 34.86
C TYR A 114 2.44 13.25 34.01
N GLY A 115 3.08 14.10 33.22
CA GLY A 115 2.39 15.05 32.35
C GLY A 115 1.84 16.29 33.06
N ASN A 116 2.17 16.52 34.34
CA ASN A 116 1.79 17.77 35.01
C ASN A 116 2.68 18.94 34.63
N GLU A 117 3.97 18.69 34.40
CA GLU A 117 4.91 19.75 34.03
C GLU A 117 4.84 20.02 32.52
N LYS A 118 4.63 21.30 32.16
CA LYS A 118 4.67 21.75 30.78
C LYS A 118 6.12 21.66 30.26
N PRO A 119 6.36 21.08 29.07
CA PRO A 119 7.71 21.03 28.50
C PRO A 119 8.26 22.44 28.29
N ARG A 120 9.53 22.62 28.63
CA ARG A 120 10.24 23.89 28.49
C ARG A 120 11.00 23.94 27.15
N PRO A 121 11.30 25.13 26.60
CA PRO A 121 12.04 25.27 25.34
C PRO A 121 13.35 24.49 25.27
N HIS A 122 14.12 24.45 26.37
CA HIS A 122 15.39 23.72 26.41
C HIS A 122 15.26 22.19 26.51
N GLN A 123 14.06 21.67 26.79
CA GLN A 123 13.79 20.23 26.81
C GLN A 123 13.41 19.71 25.41
N VAL A 124 12.99 20.60 24.51
CA VAL A 124 12.65 20.26 23.13
C VAL A 124 13.93 20.32 22.28
N ALA A 125 14.14 19.31 21.43
CA ALA A 125 15.27 19.30 20.53
C ALA A 125 15.16 20.46 19.52
N ASP A 126 16.26 21.17 19.30
CA ASP A 126 16.33 22.24 18.30
C ASP A 126 16.02 21.73 16.87
N ALA A 127 16.34 20.46 16.62
CA ALA A 127 16.37 19.82 15.33
C ALA A 127 15.76 18.42 15.40
N PHE A 128 14.97 18.05 14.39
CA PHE A 128 14.39 16.73 14.22
C PHE A 128 14.60 16.24 12.77
N PHE A 129 14.97 14.97 12.66
CA PHE A 129 15.19 14.29 11.39
C PHE A 129 14.07 13.26 11.16
N PRO A 130 12.97 13.63 10.49
CA PRO A 130 11.88 12.70 10.22
C PRO A 130 12.39 11.57 9.32
N LYS A 131 12.27 10.33 9.79
CA LYS A 131 12.51 9.14 8.95
C LYS A 131 11.22 8.82 8.19
N SER A 132 11.30 8.81 6.86
CA SER A 132 10.18 8.33 6.03
C SER A 132 10.36 6.83 5.75
N ASN A 133 9.40 6.02 6.20
CA ASN A 133 9.40 4.58 5.91
C ASN A 133 8.58 4.25 4.66
N LYS A 134 8.24 5.24 3.83
CA LYS A 134 7.36 5.07 2.65
C LYS A 134 7.93 4.03 1.68
N PHE A 135 9.24 4.06 1.43
CA PHE A 135 9.90 3.09 0.57
C PHE A 135 9.85 1.67 1.17
N SER A 136 10.25 1.52 2.44
CA SER A 136 10.25 0.20 3.09
C SER A 136 8.85 -0.38 3.28
N HIS A 137 7.83 0.46 3.42
CA HIS A 137 6.43 0.01 3.45
C HIS A 137 5.89 -0.40 2.08
N SER A 138 6.59 -0.09 0.98
CA SER A 138 6.19 -0.56 -0.36
C SER A 138 6.50 -2.03 -0.60
N PHE A 139 7.37 -2.64 0.22
CA PHE A 139 7.61 -4.07 0.15
C PHE A 139 6.40 -4.85 0.67
N THR A 140 5.86 -5.73 -0.17
CA THR A 140 4.64 -6.51 0.12
C THR A 140 4.91 -7.72 1.01
N ASP A 141 6.12 -8.26 0.96
CA ASP A 141 6.51 -9.46 1.69
C ASP A 141 7.85 -9.22 2.41
N SER A 142 7.92 -9.65 3.67
CA SER A 142 9.16 -9.64 4.44
C SER A 142 10.11 -10.77 4.03
N LYS A 143 9.57 -11.83 3.42
CA LYS A 143 10.34 -13.00 2.97
C LYS A 143 9.86 -13.48 1.60
N PRO A 144 10.25 -12.79 0.51
CA PRO A 144 9.80 -13.13 -0.83
C PRO A 144 10.17 -14.57 -1.18
N ARG A 145 9.19 -15.35 -1.63
CA ARG A 145 9.41 -16.73 -2.10
C ARG A 145 9.95 -16.69 -3.53
N ASN A 146 11.05 -17.40 -3.77
CA ASN A 146 11.54 -17.61 -5.13
C ASN A 146 10.69 -18.68 -5.83
N ALA A 147 9.82 -18.26 -6.74
CA ALA A 147 8.99 -19.12 -7.57
C ALA A 147 9.45 -19.15 -9.05
N GLY A 148 10.64 -18.62 -9.36
CA GLY A 148 11.17 -18.62 -10.72
C GLY A 148 11.66 -19.99 -11.16
N LEU A 149 11.45 -20.34 -12.42
CA LEU A 149 12.12 -21.48 -13.07
C LEU A 149 13.52 -21.06 -13.53
N ASN A 150 14.48 -21.99 -13.48
CA ASN A 150 15.80 -21.72 -14.05
C ASN A 150 15.72 -21.76 -15.58
N CYS A 151 15.90 -20.59 -16.22
CA CYS A 151 15.94 -20.44 -17.67
C CYS A 151 17.36 -20.08 -18.18
N SER A 152 18.40 -20.25 -17.35
CA SER A 152 19.77 -20.06 -17.82
C SER A 152 20.09 -21.08 -18.91
N GLN A 153 20.69 -20.64 -20.01
CA GLN A 153 21.31 -21.56 -20.96
C GLN A 153 22.51 -22.23 -20.28
N ASP A 154 22.60 -23.55 -20.37
CA ASP A 154 23.78 -24.27 -19.91
C ASP A 154 24.99 -23.87 -20.76
N PRO A 155 26.02 -23.24 -20.18
CA PRO A 155 27.19 -22.77 -20.93
C PRO A 155 28.03 -23.92 -21.50
N GLU A 156 27.97 -25.10 -20.87
CA GLU A 156 28.64 -26.33 -21.31
C GLU A 156 28.09 -26.85 -22.64
N VAL A 157 26.75 -26.86 -22.78
CA VAL A 157 26.08 -27.32 -24.01
C VAL A 157 26.33 -26.35 -25.16
N TYR A 158 26.37 -25.04 -24.89
CA TYR A 158 26.63 -24.02 -25.92
C TYR A 158 28.06 -24.07 -26.46
N ARG A 159 29.07 -24.26 -25.59
CA ARG A 159 30.48 -24.43 -26.00
C ARG A 159 30.71 -25.70 -26.83
N SER A 160 29.95 -26.76 -26.58
CA SER A 160 30.02 -28.00 -27.36
C SER A 160 29.37 -27.91 -28.75
N GLN A 161 28.50 -26.92 -28.98
CA GLN A 161 27.78 -26.73 -30.25
C GLN A 161 28.40 -25.68 -31.20
N GLY A 162 29.54 -25.08 -30.85
CA GLY A 162 30.41 -24.38 -31.80
C GLY A 162 29.79 -23.18 -32.53
N LEU A 163 29.18 -22.25 -31.78
CA LEU A 163 28.94 -20.87 -32.21
C LEU A 163 29.83 -19.90 -31.42
#